data_AF-A0A926PQF6-F1
#
_entry.id   AF-A0A926PQF6-F1
#
_cell.length_a   1.000
_cell.length_b   1.000
_cell.length_c   1.000
_cell.angle_alpha   90.00
_cell.angle_beta   90.00
_cell.angle_gamma   90.00
#
_symmetry.space_group_name_H-M   'P 1'
#
loop_
_entity.id
_entity.type
_entity.pdbx_description
1 polymer ?
#
loop_
_entity_poly.entity_id
_entity_poly.type
_entity_poly.pdbx_seq_one_letter_code
_entity_poly.pdbx_strand_id
1 'polypeptide(L)' 'MWQDAIERNLEVISKATKRTSQTLKTAHPQIPQKQIAGMRNLLIHDSGRVDFQKVWQVIEQDLAEFKVNPLAILYQLSE' A
#
# COMPACT_ATOMS: atom_id res chain seq x y z
N MET A 1 16.11 3.07 13.30
CA MET A 1 15.05 3.09 14.33
C MET A 1 13.75 2.58 13.69
N TRP A 2 12.73 2.21 14.47
CA TRP A 2 11.47 1.60 13.96
C TRP A 2 10.70 2.50 12.95
N GLN A 3 10.83 3.81 13.06
CA GLN A 3 10.21 4.78 12.14
C GLN A 3 10.77 4.64 10.72
N ASP A 4 12.09 4.58 10.57
CA ASP A 4 12.76 4.40 9.27
C ASP A 4 12.31 3.11 8.55
N ALA A 5 12.06 2.04 9.33
CA ALA A 5 11.56 0.78 8.79
C ALA A 5 10.14 0.93 8.24
N ILE A 6 9.29 1.69 8.92
CA ILE A 6 7.91 1.97 8.49
C ILE A 6 7.92 2.82 7.23
N GLU A 7 8.72 3.89 7.19
CA GLU A 7 8.89 4.72 5.99
C GLU A 7 9.36 3.90 4.80
N ARG A 8 10.35 3.04 5.01
CA ARG A 8 10.88 2.16 3.97
C ARG A 8 9.81 1.21 3.44
N ASN A 9 9.02 0.61 4.32
CA ASN A 9 7.95 -0.29 3.93
C ASN A 9 6.86 0.44 3.12
N LEU A 10 6.45 1.64 3.56
CA LEU A 10 5.49 2.48 2.82
C LEU A 10 6.02 2.86 1.43
N GLU A 11 7.31 3.15 1.31
CA GLU A 11 7.97 3.42 0.03
C GLU A 11 7.96 2.20 -0.90
N VAL A 12 8.30 1.02 -0.37
CA VAL A 12 8.32 -0.24 -1.13
C VAL A 12 6.92 -0.57 -1.64
N ILE A 13 5.89 -0.50 -0.78
CA ILE A 13 4.50 -0.76 -1.14
C ILE A 13 4.05 0.22 -2.23
N SER A 14 4.26 1.52 -2.03
CA SER A 14 3.88 2.56 -3.00
C SER A 14 4.53 2.33 -4.37
N LYS A 15 5.81 1.95 -4.40
CA LYS A 15 6.54 1.65 -5.63
C LYS A 15 6.04 0.39 -6.32
N ALA A 16 5.73 -0.67 -5.56
CA ALA A 16 5.19 -1.91 -6.09
C ALA A 16 3.84 -1.69 -6.77
N THR A 17 2.90 -0.99 -6.10
CA THR A 17 1.58 -0.65 -6.64
C THR A 17 1.67 0.17 -7.93
N LYS A 18 2.61 1.11 -8.01
CA LYS A 18 2.85 1.88 -9.25
C LYS A 18 3.28 0.99 -10.40
N ARG A 19 4.11 -0.02 -10.13
CA ARG A 19 4.65 -0.97 -11.11
C ARG A 19 3.69 -2.11 -11.48
N THR A 20 2.62 -2.34 -10.72
CA THR A 20 1.59 -3.32 -11.06
C THR A 20 1.01 -3.05 -12.45
N SER A 21 0.89 -4.10 -13.26
CA SER A 21 0.41 -4.00 -14.65
C SER A 21 -1.03 -3.50 -14.72
N GLN A 22 -1.41 -2.89 -15.84
CA GLN A 22 -2.77 -2.41 -16.04
C GLN A 22 -3.78 -3.58 -16.04
N THR A 23 -3.41 -4.74 -16.59
CA THR A 23 -4.24 -5.95 -16.57
C THR A 23 -4.63 -6.35 -15.16
N LEU A 24 -3.67 -6.39 -14.22
CA LEU A 24 -3.95 -6.74 -12.82
C LEU A 24 -4.75 -5.65 -12.10
N LYS A 25 -4.47 -4.38 -12.39
CA LYS A 25 -5.24 -3.26 -11.84
C LYS A 25 -6.71 -3.35 -12.28
N THR A 26 -6.96 -3.72 -13.53
CA THR A 26 -8.31 -3.90 -14.08
C THR A 26 -8.97 -5.19 -13.55
N ALA A 27 -8.21 -6.26 -13.31
CA ALA A 27 -8.72 -7.50 -12.74
C ALA A 27 -9.11 -7.38 -11.26
N HIS A 28 -8.51 -6.43 -10.53
CA HIS A 28 -8.78 -6.19 -9.12
C HIS A 28 -9.17 -4.73 -8.83
N PRO A 29 -10.31 -4.24 -9.34
CA PRO A 29 -10.75 -2.85 -9.16
C PRO A 29 -11.12 -2.52 -7.70
N GLN A 30 -11.38 -3.53 -6.87
CA GLN A 30 -11.61 -3.38 -5.43
C GLN A 30 -10.36 -2.94 -4.67
N ILE A 31 -9.17 -3.09 -5.25
CA ILE A 31 -7.93 -2.61 -4.64
C ILE A 31 -7.78 -1.14 -5.00
N PRO A 32 -7.66 -0.22 -4.03
CA PRO A 32 -7.56 1.21 -4.29
C PRO A 32 -6.13 1.61 -4.68
N GLN A 33 -5.72 1.20 -5.87
CA GLN A 33 -4.38 1.38 -6.43
C GLN A 33 -3.86 2.82 -6.31
N LYS A 34 -4.72 3.82 -6.53
CA LYS A 34 -4.34 5.24 -6.45
C LYS A 34 -3.98 5.66 -5.01
N GLN A 35 -4.76 5.21 -4.03
CA GLN A 35 -4.54 5.54 -2.62
C GLN A 35 -3.26 4.85 -2.13
N ILE A 36 -3.08 3.56 -2.44
CA ILE A 36 -1.88 2.80 -2.07
C ILE A 36 -0.63 3.38 -2.74
N ALA A 37 -0.70 3.80 -4.00
CA ALA A 37 0.42 4.45 -4.69
C ALA A 37 0.78 5.83 -4.11
N GLY A 38 -0.16 6.49 -3.43
CA GLY A 38 0.00 7.78 -2.76
C GLY A 38 0.29 7.67 -1.26
N MET A 39 0.35 6.46 -0.70
CA MET A 39 0.39 6.20 0.74
C MET A 39 1.54 6.93 1.45
N ARG A 40 2.72 6.98 0.81
CA ARG A 40 3.88 7.71 1.34
C ARG A 40 3.57 9.19 1.59
N ASN A 41 2.89 9.85 0.65
CA ASN A 41 2.58 11.28 0.75
C ASN A 41 1.47 11.56 1.76
N LEU A 42 0.62 10.57 2.03
CA LEU A 42 -0.47 10.68 3.01
C LEU A 42 0.03 10.50 4.44
N LEU A 43 1.02 9.62 4.63
CA LEU A 43 1.50 9.18 5.94
C LEU A 43 2.81 9.84 6.39
N ILE A 44 3.51 10.55 5.51
CA ILE A 44 4.76 11.25 5.82
C ILE A 44 4.54 12.75 5.62
N HIS A 45 4.75 13.54 6.67
CA HIS A 45 4.68 15.00 6.60
C HIS A 45 5.91 15.58 5.87
N ASP A 46 5.85 16.83 5.41
CA ASP A 46 6.95 17.53 4.73
C ASP A 46 8.26 17.59 5.56
N SER A 47 8.18 17.35 6.87
CA SER A 47 9.33 17.24 7.78
C SER A 47 9.99 15.86 7.77
N GLY A 48 9.52 14.93 6.93
CA GLY A 48 9.98 13.56 6.84
C GLY A 48 9.48 12.65 7.96
N ARG A 49 8.63 13.14 8.88
CA ARG A 49 8.14 12.35 10.01
C ARG A 49 6.86 11.60 9.64
N VAL A 50 6.79 10.33 10.04
CA VAL A 50 5.58 9.51 9.93
C VAL A 50 4.49 10.01 10.88
N ASP A 51 3.30 10.20 10.33
CA ASP A 51 2.06 10.46 11.08
C ASP A 51 1.45 9.13 11.55
N PHE A 52 1.89 8.65 12.71
CA PHE A 52 1.48 7.35 13.25
C PHE A 52 -0.02 7.25 13.52
N GLN A 53 -0.69 8.36 13.80
CA GLN A 53 -2.13 8.38 14.00
C GLN A 53 -2.85 8.05 12.70
N LYS A 54 -2.42 8.63 11.58
CA LYS A 54 -2.93 8.25 10.26
C LYS A 54 -2.56 6.83 9.86
N VAL A 55 -1.33 6.38 10.17
CA VAL A 55 -0.92 4.99 9.92
C VAL A 55 -1.88 4.02 10.62
N TRP A 56 -2.16 4.26 11.90
CA TRP A 56 -3.08 3.44 12.67
C TRP A 56 -4.49 3.45 12.08
N GLN A 57 -4.99 4.63 11.70
CA GLN A 57 -6.30 4.76 11.05
C GLN A 57 -6.40 3.94 9.75
N VAL A 58 -5.40 4.01 8.88
CA VAL A 58 -5.36 3.23 7.63
C VAL A 58 -5.34 1.72 7.93
N ILE A 59 -4.61 1.29 8.96
CA ILE A 59 -4.56 -0.12 9.36
C ILE A 59 -5.94 -0.61 9.83
N GLU A 60 -6.60 0.14 10.71
CA GLU A 60 -7.89 -0.26 11.28
C GLU A 60 -9.04 -0.17 10.28
N GLN A 61 -9.05 0.85 9.42
CA GLN A 61 -10.20 1.16 8.56
C GLN A 61 -10.05 0.54 7.17
N ASP A 62 -8.90 0.71 6.53
CA ASP A 62 -8.73 0.32 5.13
C ASP A 62 -8.17 -1.09 5.00
N LEU A 63 -7.21 -1.45 5.86
CA LEU A 63 -6.53 -2.74 5.77
C LEU A 63 -7.42 -3.92 6.20
N ALA A 64 -8.33 -3.69 7.15
CA ALA A 64 -9.32 -4.68 7.57
C ALA A 64 -10.31 -5.03 6.43
N GLU A 65 -10.56 -4.09 5.53
CA GLU A 65 -11.43 -4.27 4.37
C GLU A 65 -10.71 -4.93 3.19
N PHE A 66 -9.38 -4.89 3.13
CA PHE A 66 -8.57 -5.65 2.17
C PHE A 66 -8.57 -7.15 2.50
N LYS A 67 -9.72 -7.81 2.36
CA LYS A 67 -9.85 -9.28 2.28
C LYS A 67 -9.37 -9.80 0.92
N VAL A 68 -8.19 -9.37 0.51
CA VAL A 68 -7.56 -9.84 -0.72
C VAL A 68 -6.47 -10.79 -0.28
N ASN A 69 -6.55 -12.05 -0.70
CA ASN A 69 -5.49 -13.01 -0.41
C ASN A 69 -4.28 -12.68 -1.32
N PRO A 70 -3.18 -12.12 -0.78
CA PRO A 70 -2.03 -11.74 -1.60
C PRO A 70 -1.39 -12.96 -2.29
N LEU A 71 -1.53 -14.16 -1.72
CA LEU A 71 -1.04 -15.40 -2.34
C LEU A 71 -1.84 -15.73 -3.62
N ALA A 72 -3.14 -15.49 -3.64
CA ALA A 72 -3.97 -15.73 -4.82
C ALA A 72 -3.56 -14.85 -6.01
N ILE A 73 -3.18 -13.59 -5.75
CA ILE A 73 -2.65 -12.68 -6.78
C ILE A 73 -1.27 -13.11 -7.26
N LEU A 74 -0.41 -13.62 -6.37
CA LEU A 74 0.90 -14.14 -6.74
C LEU A 74 0.81 -15.38 -7.65
N TYR A 75 -0.19 -16.25 -7.42
CA TYR A 75 -0.44 -17.37 -8.34
C TYR A 75 -0.88 -16.91 -9.73
N GLN A 76 -1.68 -15.84 -9.84
CA GLN A 76 -2.03 -15.25 -11.15
C GLN A 76 -0.86 -14.56 -11.86
N LEU A 77 0.23 -14.28 -11.13
CA LEU A 77 1.45 -13.67 -11.66
C LEU A 77 2.49 -14.70 -12.12
N SER A 78 2.32 -15.98 -11.78
CA SER A 78 3.24 -17.07 -12.09
C SER A 78 2.87 -17.88 -13.35
N GLU A 79 1.82 -17.48 -14.06
CA GLU A 79 1.53 -17.91 -15.45
C GLU A 79 2.00 -16.85 -16.45
#